data_AF-A0A7Z7C0C9-F1
#
_entry.id   AF-A0A7Z7C0C9-F1
#
_cell.length_a   1.000
_cell.length_b   1.000
_cell.length_c   1.000
_cell.angle_alpha   90.00
_cell.angle_beta   90.00
_cell.angle_gamma   90.00
#
_symmetry.space_group_name_H-M   'P 1'
#
loop_
_entity.id
_entity.type
_entity.pdbx_description
1 polymer ?
#
loop_
_entity_poly.entity_id
_entity_poly.type
_entity_poly.pdbx_seq_one_letter_code
_entity_poly.pdbx_strand_id
1 'polypeptide(L)'
;MVRAVGVDTTELRAGASSLKVAVMGRRPSATEGHGFGSAVSEGAVGRFEAYWVPGQTAVDDLIGMLAGALEQAAASYERRDTEDAQSLTSGGGQFVGF
;
A
#
# COMPACT_ATOMS: atom_id res chain seq x y z
N MET A 1 -34.01 -2.67 1.70
CA MET A 1 -33.16 -1.70 0.99
C MET A 1 -31.71 -2.00 1.30
N VAL A 2 -30.96 -2.53 0.34
CA VAL A 2 -29.49 -2.69 0.47
C VAL A 2 -28.88 -1.32 0.17
N ARG A 3 -28.23 -0.70 1.15
CA ARG A 3 -27.54 0.58 0.96
C ARG A 3 -26.23 0.29 0.22
N ALA A 4 -26.15 0.64 -1.06
CA ALA A 4 -24.90 0.54 -1.80
C ALA A 4 -23.90 1.53 -1.17
N VAL A 5 -22.82 1.00 -0.61
CA VAL A 5 -21.69 1.80 -0.15
C VAL A 5 -20.79 2.00 -1.36
N GLY A 6 -20.80 3.20 -1.93
CA GLY A 6 -19.84 3.58 -2.97
C GLY A 6 -18.45 3.65 -2.35
N VAL A 7 -17.49 2.95 -2.93
CA VAL A 7 -16.09 2.98 -2.49
C VAL A 7 -15.33 3.92 -3.41
N ASP A 8 -14.62 4.89 -2.84
CA ASP A 8 -13.77 5.79 -3.62
C ASP A 8 -12.46 5.08 -3.99
N THR A 9 -12.43 4.53 -5.21
CA THR A 9 -11.25 3.83 -5.74
C THR A 9 -10.11 4.79 -6.07
N THR A 10 -10.37 6.10 -6.19
CA THR A 10 -9.33 7.13 -6.38
C THR A 10 -8.59 7.35 -5.07
N GLU A 11 -9.31 7.45 -3.94
CA GLU A 11 -8.68 7.54 -2.61
C GLU A 11 -7.84 6.29 -2.29
N LEU A 12 -8.32 5.09 -2.62
CA LEU A 12 -7.54 3.86 -2.43
C LEU A 12 -6.20 3.88 -3.21
N ARG A 13 -6.22 4.35 -4.47
CA ARG A 13 -4.99 4.50 -5.27
C ARG A 13 -4.08 5.60 -4.77
N ALA A 14 -4.64 6.73 -4.34
CA ALA A 14 -3.88 7.82 -3.76
C ALA A 14 -3.16 7.38 -2.46
N GLY A 15 -3.86 6.60 -1.62
CA GLY A 15 -3.29 5.96 -0.44
C GLY A 15 -2.15 5.00 -0.79
N ALA A 16 -2.37 4.10 -1.75
CA ALA A 16 -1.33 3.17 -2.22
C ALA A 16 -0.08 3.90 -2.74
N SER A 17 -0.27 4.96 -3.54
CA SER A 17 0.82 5.78 -4.06
C SER A 17 1.61 6.47 -2.95
N SER A 18 0.90 7.04 -1.97
CA SER A 18 1.52 7.70 -0.81
C SER A 18 2.36 6.73 0.03
N LEU A 19 1.86 5.51 0.24
CA LEU A 19 2.59 4.44 0.93
C LEU A 19 3.84 4.01 0.15
N LYS A 20 3.75 3.86 -1.18
CA LYS A 20 4.90 3.54 -2.02
C LYS A 20 5.98 4.62 -1.95
N VAL A 21 5.59 5.90 -2.00
CA VAL A 21 6.53 7.02 -1.83
C VAL A 21 7.19 7.01 -0.46
N ALA A 22 6.45 6.68 0.61
CA ALA A 22 7.00 6.59 1.96
C ALA A 22 8.09 5.51 2.07
N VAL A 23 7.91 4.36 1.42
CA VAL A 23 8.89 3.25 1.41
C VAL A 23 10.10 3.54 0.51
N MET A 24 9.97 4.43 -0.47
CA MET A 24 11.12 4.89 -1.28
C MET A 24 12.07 5.83 -0.49
N GLY A 25 11.68 6.23 0.73
CA GLY A 25 12.49 7.03 1.63
C GLY A 25 13.78 6.32 2.04
N ARG A 26 14.88 7.10 2.14
CA ARG A 26 16.25 6.61 2.39
C ARG A 26 16.31 5.57 3.51
N ARG A 27 16.88 4.40 3.19
CA ARG A 27 17.34 3.45 4.20
C ARG A 27 18.47 4.09 5.00
N PRO A 28 18.36 4.21 6.34
CA PRO A 28 19.48 4.48 7.22
C PRO A 28 20.47 3.32 7.06
N SER A 29 21.54 3.58 6.33
CA SER A 29 22.75 2.74 6.33
C SER A 29 23.71 3.43 7.28
N ALA A 30 24.18 2.76 8.35
CA ALA A 30 25.22 3.32 9.21
C ALA A 30 26.62 3.16 8.57
N THR A 31 26.69 3.46 7.27
CA THR A 31 27.95 3.73 6.55
C THR A 31 28.81 4.82 7.20
N GLU A 32 28.27 5.53 8.20
CA GLU A 32 28.95 6.53 9.03
C GLU A 32 29.60 5.95 10.31
N GLY A 33 29.56 4.64 10.53
CA GLY A 33 30.18 3.99 11.71
C GLY A 33 31.71 4.12 11.74
N HIS A 34 32.35 4.21 10.57
CA HIS A 34 33.80 4.41 10.45
C HIS A 34 34.16 5.84 10.85
N GLY A 35 34.72 6.00 12.04
CA GLY A 35 35.08 7.31 12.59
C GLY A 35 34.57 7.58 14.00
N PHE A 36 33.79 6.66 14.59
CA PHE A 36 33.30 6.76 15.97
C PHE A 36 34.39 6.50 17.03
N GLY A 37 35.62 7.00 16.86
CA GLY A 37 36.64 7.23 17.90
C GLY A 37 37.15 6.06 18.74
N SER A 38 36.47 4.91 18.81
CA SER A 38 36.85 3.72 19.57
C SER A 38 36.17 2.46 19.03
N ALA A 39 36.84 1.31 19.16
CA ALA A 39 36.31 0.00 18.76
C ALA A 39 35.00 -0.38 19.51
N VAL A 40 34.79 0.16 20.72
CA VAL A 40 33.57 -0.06 21.51
C VAL A 40 32.37 0.62 20.85
N SER A 41 32.56 1.83 20.34
CA SER A 41 31.53 2.59 19.64
C SER A 41 31.15 1.92 18.32
N GLU A 42 32.15 1.46 17.55
CA GLU A 42 31.92 0.71 16.30
C GLU A 42 31.14 -0.58 16.57
N GLY A 43 31.50 -1.33 17.62
CA GLY A 43 30.76 -2.53 18.02
C GLY A 43 29.34 -2.25 18.56
N ALA A 44 29.07 -1.05 19.07
CA ALA A 44 27.72 -0.63 19.46
C ALA A 44 26.86 -0.27 18.23
N VAL A 45 27.43 0.45 17.26
CA VAL A 45 26.77 0.78 15.98
C VAL A 45 26.46 -0.49 15.19
N GLY A 46 27.41 -1.42 15.07
CA GLY A 46 27.17 -2.69 14.37
C GLY A 46 26.08 -3.54 15.01
N ARG A 47 25.99 -3.55 16.35
CA ARG A 47 24.87 -4.21 17.07
C ARG A 47 23.55 -3.50 16.85
N PHE A 48 23.55 -2.16 16.80
CA PHE A 48 22.37 -1.37 16.46
C PHE A 48 21.84 -1.72 15.06
N GLU A 49 22.71 -1.69 14.05
CA GLU A 49 22.33 -2.03 12.67
C GLU A 49 21.79 -3.44 12.54
N ALA A 50 22.40 -4.41 13.24
CA ALA A 50 22.00 -5.80 13.19
C ALA A 50 20.54 -6.03 13.58
N TYR A 51 19.96 -5.19 14.44
CA TYR A 51 18.53 -5.27 14.77
C TYR A 51 17.68 -4.21 14.04
N TRP A 52 18.23 -3.03 13.79
CA TRP A 52 17.49 -1.90 13.21
C TRP A 52 17.17 -2.13 11.73
N VAL A 53 18.15 -2.56 10.93
CA VAL A 53 17.97 -2.73 9.48
C VAL A 53 16.94 -3.82 9.15
N PRO A 54 16.97 -5.02 9.78
CA PRO A 54 15.93 -6.02 9.56
C PRO A 54 14.55 -5.55 10.03
N GLY A 55 14.48 -4.87 11.17
CA GLY A 55 13.21 -4.33 11.70
C GLY A 55 12.59 -3.30 10.76
N GLN A 56 13.39 -2.38 10.23
CA GLN A 56 12.94 -1.39 9.27
C GLN A 56 12.52 -2.04 7.94
N THR A 57 13.29 -3.03 7.45
CA THR A 57 12.93 -3.78 6.24
C THR A 57 11.57 -4.46 6.39
N ALA A 58 11.29 -5.06 7.55
CA ALA A 58 9.99 -5.69 7.82
C ALA A 58 8.83 -4.68 7.80
N VAL A 59 9.04 -3.46 8.31
CA VAL A 59 8.05 -2.38 8.24
C VAL A 59 7.82 -1.93 6.80
N ASP A 60 8.89 -1.74 6.03
CA ASP A 60 8.83 -1.37 4.61
C ASP A 60 8.05 -2.42 3.80
N ASP A 61 8.31 -3.70 4.03
CA ASP A 61 7.61 -4.81 3.37
C ASP A 61 6.11 -4.82 3.72
N LEU A 62 5.75 -4.57 4.99
CA LEU A 62 4.36 -4.46 5.43
C LEU A 62 3.64 -3.30 4.75
N ILE A 63 4.29 -2.15 4.64
CA ILE A 63 3.74 -0.97 3.96
C ILE A 63 3.56 -1.25 2.46
N GLY A 64 4.54 -1.93 1.82
CA GLY A 64 4.45 -2.35 0.43
C GLY A 64 3.29 -3.32 0.18
N MET A 65 3.09 -4.30 1.06
CA MET A 65 1.96 -5.22 1.01
C MET A 65 0.62 -4.50 1.17
N LEU A 66 0.52 -3.54 2.11
CA LEU A 66 -0.69 -2.73 2.29
C LEU A 66 -1.00 -1.90 1.03
N ALA A 67 0.01 -1.27 0.43
CA ALA A 67 -0.17 -0.52 -0.82
C ALA A 67 -0.70 -1.43 -1.95
N GLY A 68 -0.15 -2.65 -2.08
CA GLY A 68 -0.65 -3.63 -3.03
C GLY A 68 -2.09 -4.07 -2.76
N ALA A 69 -2.46 -4.27 -1.50
CA ALA A 69 -3.82 -4.62 -1.11
C ALA A 69 -4.83 -3.50 -1.45
N LEU A 70 -4.45 -2.23 -1.26
CA LEU A 70 -5.28 -1.08 -1.65
C LEU A 70 -5.52 -1.02 -3.17
N GLU A 71 -4.50 -1.32 -3.98
CA GLU A 71 -4.64 -1.38 -5.45
C GLU A 71 -5.55 -2.51 -5.89
N GLN A 72 -5.42 -3.69 -5.28
CA GLN A 72 -6.29 -4.83 -5.56
C GLN A 72 -7.74 -4.56 -5.16
N ALA A 73 -7.95 -3.88 -4.02
CA ALA A 73 -9.28 -3.45 -3.59
C ALA A 73 -9.89 -2.48 -4.60
N ALA A 74 -9.15 -1.44 -5.01
CA ALA A 74 -9.60 -0.46 -6.01
C ALA A 74 -10.01 -1.14 -7.32
N ALA A 75 -9.18 -2.06 -7.84
CA ALA A 75 -9.48 -2.80 -9.07
C ALA A 75 -10.70 -3.72 -8.93
N SER A 76 -10.92 -4.29 -7.75
CA SER A 76 -12.07 -5.16 -7.49
C SER A 76 -13.38 -4.38 -7.42
N TYR A 77 -13.37 -3.20 -6.79
CA TYR A 77 -14.54 -2.33 -6.74
C TYR A 77 -14.90 -1.76 -8.12
N GLU A 78 -13.92 -1.32 -8.92
CA GLU A 78 -14.20 -0.86 -10.29
C GLU A 78 -14.78 -1.95 -11.19
N ARG A 79 -14.28 -3.18 -11.06
CA ARG A 79 -14.83 -4.32 -11.80
C ARG A 79 -16.29 -4.54 -11.43
N ARG A 80 -16.59 -4.55 -10.14
CA ARG A 80 -17.95 -4.70 -9.63
C ARG A 80 -18.86 -3.56 -10.12
N ASP A 81 -18.41 -2.32 -10.05
CA ASP A 81 -19.19 -1.17 -10.50
C ASP A 81 -19.47 -1.24 -12.01
N THR A 82 -18.51 -1.75 -12.80
CA THR A 82 -18.69 -1.99 -14.23
C THR A 82 -19.69 -3.11 -14.52
N GLU A 83 -19.62 -4.23 -13.78
CA GLU A 83 -20.56 -5.34 -13.88
C GLU A 83 -21.99 -4.91 -13.49
N ASP A 84 -22.12 -4.15 -12.40
CA ASP A 84 -23.39 -3.60 -11.93
C ASP A 84 -23.99 -2.64 -12.98
N ALA A 85 -23.17 -1.74 -13.57
CA ALA A 85 -23.60 -0.84 -14.64
C ALA A 85 -24.05 -1.58 -15.91
N GLN A 86 -23.35 -2.65 -16.32
CA GLN A 86 -23.74 -3.50 -17.45
C GLN A 86 -25.05 -4.25 -17.17
N SER A 87 -25.25 -4.76 -15.95
CA SER A 87 -26.48 -5.46 -15.55
C SER A 87 -27.70 -4.53 -15.61
N LEU A 88 -27.55 -3.27 -15.20
CA LEU A 88 -28.62 -2.27 -15.25
C LEU A 88 -28.94 -1.86 -16.70
N THR A 89 -27.92 -1.70 -17.54
CA THR A 89 -28.07 -1.33 -18.95
C THR A 89 -28.72 -2.45 -19.76
N SER A 90 -28.41 -3.72 -19.45
CA SER A 90 -28.98 -4.89 -20.12
C SER A 90 -30.37 -5.29 -19.62
N GLY A 91 -30.71 -5.01 -18.35
CA GLY A 91 -32.04 -5.24 -17.79
C GLY A 91 -33.09 -4.15 -18.11
N GLY A 92 -32.65 -2.92 -18.42
CA GLY A 92 -33.53 -1.78 -18.75
C GLY A 92 -34.14 -1.83 -20.16
N GLY A 93 -33.70 -2.76 -21.02
CA GLY A 93 -34.19 -2.91 -22.40
C GLY A 93 -35.48 -3.73 -22.56
N GLN A 94 -36.04 -4.27 -21.47
CA GLN A 94 -37.25 -5.10 -21.51
C GLN A 94 -38.45 -4.42 -20.82
N PHE A 95 -38.70 -3.14 -21.11
CA PHE A 95 -40.04 -2.59 -20.98
C PHE A 95 -40.82 -2.90 -22.27
N VAL A 96 -41.32 -4.14 -22.34
CA VAL A 96 -42.30 -4.53 -23.35
C VAL A 96 -43.59 -3.82 -23.01
N GLY A 97 -43.97 -2.86 -23.84
CA GLY A 97 -45.29 -2.25 -23.79
C GLY A 97 -46.38 -3.31 -23.88
N PHE A 98 -47.32 -3.22 -22.95
CA PHE A 98 -48.70 -3.67 -23.09
C PHE A 98 -49.59 -2.50 -22.69
#